data_AF-A0A9Q3VK45-F1
#
_entry.id   AF-A0A9Q3VK45-F1
#
_cell.length_a   1.000
_cell.length_b   1.000
_cell.length_c   1.000
_cell.angle_alpha   90.00
_cell.angle_beta   90.00
_cell.angle_gamma   90.00
#
_symmetry.space_group_name_H-M   'P 1'
#
loop_
_entity.id
_entity.type
_entity.pdbx_description
1 polymer ?
#
loop_
_entity_poly.entity_id
_entity_poly.type
_entity_poly.pdbx_seq_one_letter_code
_entity_poly.pdbx_strand_id
1 'polypeptide(L)'
;MPDLPTPKDAAEAALFSECWDAVLSYADLCTAGAAAATQLATEAFALGIRGVRAAGTGSARSSGRRSPRLPVIPLLLTAVRTTAAAWETGGQGDDLDPDLRLWLNSDKAARYTGPPLRRPIALRGLRDLQEADAALLWLAEVEALPRSVVARRLGLDPALVGEELDQVRGLFRDRCHRNHLDTPMDARCRSYARLLDAITRSPGADIPPDLSRHLATCVDCAEAAACLRPQGGGLPAALAGGVIGWGGLAYLERRRRAAEVRLGAGRPEAGDGESREPRTGADRARVIRGGLLVAAVMVSLLALATSMMPFGGTDNDAASADAPTDSSPVAAPRSSLPSLPSATPSPKSASPTPSATPKKPGGGKNSDPEPQGTTSTTASSAADPGRSAAATCEATYHLDNQWTDGFQATVTVTTADALDNWRVAWSFRDGQKVGQMWDASVSQSGSRVTATAADYNRAVPADGTITFGFLGSWQGRNSSPYDFTLNGRACGKS
;
A
#
# COMPACT_ATOMS: atom_id res chain seq x y z
N MET A 1 -1.02 19.94 22.32
CA MET A 1 -0.20 19.54 21.16
C MET A 1 1.24 19.50 21.67
N PRO A 2 1.97 18.38 21.55
CA PRO A 2 3.39 18.34 21.92
C PRO A 2 4.19 19.36 21.07
N ASP A 3 5.43 19.67 21.48
CA ASP A 3 6.34 20.69 20.90
C ASP A 3 6.70 20.44 19.42
N LEU A 4 5.72 20.57 18.54
CA LEU A 4 5.89 20.48 17.11
C LEU A 4 6.60 21.74 16.59
N PRO A 5 7.41 21.62 15.53
CA PRO A 5 8.05 22.78 14.93
C PRO A 5 7.00 23.81 14.53
N THR A 6 7.21 25.07 14.92
CA THR A 6 6.31 26.16 14.57
C THR A 6 6.27 26.33 13.05
N PRO A 7 5.08 26.34 12.41
CA PRO A 7 4.96 26.60 10.99
C PRO A 7 5.32 28.06 10.69
N LYS A 8 5.95 28.31 9.53
CA LYS A 8 6.37 29.64 9.07
C LYS A 8 5.21 30.44 8.50
N ASP A 9 4.23 29.76 7.93
CA ASP A 9 3.05 30.34 7.31
C ASP A 9 1.84 29.39 7.39
N ALA A 10 0.67 29.88 6.97
CA ALA A 10 -0.58 29.11 6.99
C ALA A 10 -0.56 27.89 6.05
N ALA A 11 0.21 27.94 4.96
CA ALA A 11 0.32 26.83 4.03
C ALA A 11 1.15 25.68 4.63
N GLU A 12 2.26 26.01 5.30
CA GLU A 12 3.08 25.06 6.04
C GLU A 12 2.30 24.48 7.23
N ALA A 13 1.47 25.28 7.91
CA ALA A 13 0.59 24.79 8.98
C ALA A 13 -0.45 23.76 8.49
N ALA A 14 -1.10 24.02 7.36
CA ALA A 14 -2.05 23.08 6.76
C ALA A 14 -1.35 21.77 6.33
N LEU A 15 -0.20 21.89 5.66
CA LEU A 15 0.62 20.75 5.29
C LEU A 15 1.04 19.93 6.52
N PHE A 16 1.39 20.58 7.63
CA PHE A 16 1.81 19.89 8.85
C PHE A 16 0.69 19.05 9.44
N SER A 17 -0.53 19.60 9.52
CA SER A 17 -1.71 18.87 10.00
C SER A 17 -1.96 17.61 9.17
N GLU A 18 -1.88 17.74 7.85
CA GLU A 18 -2.09 16.62 6.92
C GLU A 18 -0.97 15.55 7.00
N CYS A 19 0.27 15.97 7.15
CA CYS A 19 1.42 15.07 7.26
C CYS A 19 1.50 14.39 8.63
N TRP A 20 0.99 15.04 9.68
CA TRP A 20 1.02 14.51 11.04
C TRP A 20 0.23 13.20 11.15
N ASP A 21 -0.96 13.14 10.53
CA ASP A 21 -1.79 11.92 10.50
C ASP A 21 -1.04 10.73 9.87
N ALA A 22 -0.35 10.96 8.75
CA ALA A 22 0.48 9.93 8.10
C ALA A 22 1.63 9.47 9.00
N VAL A 23 2.33 10.42 9.65
CA VAL A 23 3.46 10.13 10.53
C VAL A 23 3.03 9.36 11.77
N LEU A 24 1.98 9.81 12.45
CA LEU A 24 1.43 9.13 13.61
C LEU A 24 0.91 7.74 13.26
N SER A 25 0.22 7.62 12.12
CA SER A 25 -0.27 6.34 11.59
C SER A 25 0.85 5.32 11.37
N TYR A 26 2.05 5.75 10.98
CA TYR A 26 3.19 4.83 10.81
C TYR A 26 3.98 4.63 12.11
N ALA A 27 4.13 5.67 12.93
CA ALA A 27 4.77 5.55 14.23
C ALA A 27 4.04 4.55 15.14
N ASP A 28 2.70 4.55 15.11
CA ASP A 28 1.87 3.60 15.84
C ASP A 28 2.08 2.14 15.39
N LEU A 29 2.37 1.89 14.10
CA LEU A 29 2.80 0.56 13.66
C LEU A 29 4.18 0.19 14.21
N CYS A 30 5.07 1.18 14.40
CA CYS A 30 6.45 0.96 14.82
C CYS A 30 6.63 0.76 16.34
N THR A 31 5.59 0.94 17.15
CA THR A 31 5.68 0.99 18.61
C THR A 31 4.71 0.06 19.30
N ALA A 32 5.04 -0.36 20.51
CA ALA A 32 4.19 -1.26 21.30
C ALA A 32 2.96 -0.58 21.95
N GLY A 33 2.84 0.76 21.89
CA GLY A 33 1.70 1.47 22.47
C GLY A 33 1.57 2.94 22.07
N ALA A 34 0.39 3.51 22.28
CA ALA A 34 0.01 4.84 21.78
C ALA A 34 0.85 6.01 22.35
N ALA A 35 1.36 5.89 23.58
CA ALA A 35 2.23 6.90 24.17
C ALA A 35 3.59 6.95 23.46
N ALA A 36 4.22 5.77 23.28
CA ALA A 36 5.45 5.61 22.49
C ALA A 36 5.24 6.05 21.04
N ALA A 37 4.11 5.70 20.42
CA ALA A 37 3.74 6.13 19.06
C ALA A 37 3.75 7.66 18.93
N THR A 38 3.13 8.36 19.89
CA THR A 38 3.05 9.82 19.87
C THR A 38 4.42 10.46 20.06
N GLN A 39 5.25 9.91 20.96
CA GLN A 39 6.61 10.39 21.19
C GLN A 39 7.49 10.18 19.95
N LEU A 40 7.49 8.97 19.39
CA LEU A 40 8.22 8.64 18.16
C LEU A 40 7.78 9.53 16.99
N ALA A 41 6.46 9.71 16.81
CA ALA A 41 5.90 10.59 15.80
C ALA A 41 6.37 12.04 15.97
N THR A 42 6.34 12.57 17.20
CA THR A 42 6.74 13.95 17.50
C THR A 42 8.20 14.18 17.14
N GLU A 43 9.09 13.31 17.60
CA GLU A 43 10.52 13.42 17.37
C GLU A 43 10.86 13.28 15.87
N ALA A 44 10.30 12.25 15.22
CA ALA A 44 10.49 12.01 13.79
C ALA A 44 9.97 13.15 12.93
N PHE A 45 8.79 13.71 13.26
CA PHE A 45 8.22 14.85 12.56
C PHE A 45 9.11 16.09 12.70
N ALA A 46 9.58 16.40 13.91
CA ALA A 46 10.47 17.52 14.15
C ALA A 46 11.80 17.38 13.38
N LEU A 47 12.42 16.20 13.40
CA LEU A 47 13.64 15.90 12.63
C LEU A 47 13.40 15.98 11.12
N GLY A 48 12.30 15.39 10.63
CA GLY A 48 11.92 15.39 9.23
C GLY A 48 11.67 16.78 8.67
N ILE A 49 10.91 17.63 9.38
CA ILE A 49 10.67 19.02 8.99
C ILE A 49 11.97 19.85 8.97
N ARG A 50 12.87 19.65 9.95
CA ARG A 50 14.21 20.26 9.91
C ARG A 50 14.97 19.84 8.65
N GLY A 51 14.91 18.56 8.29
CA GLY A 51 15.49 18.02 7.05
C GLY A 51 14.91 18.66 5.79
N VAL A 52 13.58 18.77 5.68
CA VAL A 52 12.88 19.42 4.56
C VAL A 52 13.33 20.88 4.41
N ARG A 53 13.36 21.63 5.52
CA ARG A 53 13.76 23.04 5.53
C ARG A 53 15.23 23.21 5.14
N ALA A 54 16.13 22.37 5.65
CA ALA A 54 17.56 22.40 5.31
C ALA A 54 17.81 22.06 3.83
N ALA A 55 17.02 21.13 3.28
CA ALA A 55 17.08 20.81 1.87
C ALA A 55 16.62 22.00 1.00
N GLY A 56 15.57 22.72 1.39
CA GLY A 56 15.07 23.91 0.69
C GLY A 56 16.10 25.04 0.58
N THR A 57 16.86 25.31 1.64
CA THR A 57 17.86 26.39 1.67
C THR A 57 19.14 26.06 0.89
N GLY A 58 19.53 24.78 0.81
CA GLY A 58 20.72 24.33 0.08
C GLY A 58 20.57 24.32 -1.46
N SER A 59 19.34 24.29 -1.99
CA SER A 59 19.09 24.22 -3.44
C SER A 59 19.28 25.56 -4.16
N ALA A 60 19.28 26.69 -3.44
CA ALA A 60 19.37 28.02 -4.04
C ALA A 60 20.79 28.38 -4.54
N ARG A 61 21.83 27.65 -4.14
CA ARG A 61 23.25 27.95 -4.48
C ARG A 61 23.88 27.01 -5.51
N SER A 62 23.15 26.00 -6.00
CA SER A 62 23.65 25.04 -6.99
C SER A 62 22.90 25.21 -8.32
N SER A 63 23.57 25.82 -9.30
CA SER A 63 23.13 25.83 -10.69
C SER A 63 23.29 24.42 -11.29
N GLY A 64 22.18 23.72 -11.52
CA GLY A 64 22.15 22.70 -12.59
C GLY A 64 21.47 21.37 -12.33
N ARG A 65 21.20 20.95 -11.08
CA ARG A 65 20.41 19.72 -10.86
C ARG A 65 19.73 19.73 -9.49
N ARG A 66 18.39 19.86 -9.46
CA ARG A 66 17.62 19.60 -8.23
C ARG A 66 17.97 18.18 -7.78
N SER A 67 18.43 18.04 -6.54
CA SER A 67 18.68 16.71 -5.99
C SER A 67 17.36 15.92 -6.04
N PRO A 68 17.37 14.68 -6.54
CA PRO A 68 16.19 13.82 -6.51
C PRO A 68 15.73 13.67 -5.06
N ARG A 69 14.54 14.18 -4.75
CA ARG A 69 13.98 14.28 -3.39
C ARG A 69 12.67 13.51 -3.34
N LEU A 70 12.48 12.84 -2.22
CA LEU A 70 11.20 12.26 -1.90
C LEU A 70 10.16 13.37 -1.66
N PRO A 71 8.88 13.12 -1.99
CA PRO A 71 7.83 14.01 -1.53
C PRO A 71 7.75 14.00 0.00
N VAL A 72 7.12 15.04 0.57
CA VAL A 72 7.19 15.33 2.02
C VAL A 72 6.74 14.14 2.86
N ILE A 73 5.61 13.49 2.54
CA ILE A 73 5.10 12.37 3.35
C ILE A 73 6.11 11.20 3.39
N PRO A 74 6.56 10.60 2.27
CA PRO A 74 7.62 9.58 2.28
C PRO A 74 8.91 9.95 3.01
N LEU A 75 9.30 11.22 2.93
CA LEU A 75 10.47 11.72 3.64
C LEU A 75 10.23 11.68 5.15
N LEU A 76 9.06 12.09 5.62
CA LEU A 76 8.70 12.02 7.04
C LEU A 76 8.53 10.57 7.52
N LEU A 77 7.96 9.67 6.72
CA LEU A 77 7.89 8.24 7.05
C LEU A 77 9.29 7.61 7.12
N THR A 78 10.22 8.06 6.27
CA THR A 78 11.63 7.70 6.38
C THR A 78 12.23 8.22 7.69
N ALA A 79 11.87 9.44 8.12
CA ALA A 79 12.30 9.99 9.39
C ALA A 79 11.83 9.14 10.57
N VAL A 80 10.57 8.67 10.57
CA VAL A 80 10.05 7.73 11.59
C VAL A 80 10.93 6.50 11.70
N ARG A 81 11.23 5.85 10.57
CA ARG A 81 12.10 4.67 10.56
C ARG A 81 13.50 4.97 11.10
N THR A 82 14.09 6.10 10.72
CA THR A 82 15.44 6.47 11.21
C THR A 82 15.45 6.83 12.69
N THR A 83 14.37 7.43 13.21
CA THR A 83 14.22 7.72 14.63
C THR A 83 14.00 6.44 15.43
N ALA A 84 13.20 5.49 14.92
CA ALA A 84 13.06 4.17 15.54
C ALA A 84 14.39 3.42 15.58
N ALA A 85 15.19 3.48 14.50
CA ALA A 85 16.54 2.93 14.51
C ALA A 85 17.43 3.60 15.57
N ALA A 86 17.30 4.92 15.76
CA ALA A 86 18.03 5.64 16.79
C ALA A 86 17.61 5.23 18.21
N TRP A 87 16.31 5.04 18.46
CA TRP A 87 15.78 4.52 19.73
C TRP A 87 16.34 3.14 20.06
N GLU A 88 16.35 2.22 19.10
CA GLU A 88 16.94 0.89 19.27
C GLU A 88 18.43 0.99 19.66
N THR A 89 19.22 1.79 18.94
CA THR A 89 20.65 1.98 19.27
C THR A 89 20.89 2.75 20.57
N GLY A 90 19.92 3.57 20.99
CA GLY A 90 19.98 4.43 22.17
C GLY A 90 19.48 3.77 23.45
N GLY A 91 19.07 2.49 23.40
CA GLY A 91 18.57 1.75 24.56
C GLY A 91 17.08 1.95 24.87
N GLN A 92 16.33 2.58 23.97
CA GLN A 92 14.87 2.76 24.06
C GLN A 92 14.10 1.78 23.14
N GLY A 93 14.72 0.62 22.84
CA GLY A 93 14.13 -0.38 21.95
C GLY A 93 12.87 -1.05 22.51
N ASP A 94 12.68 -1.07 23.83
CA ASP A 94 11.53 -1.74 24.47
C ASP A 94 10.19 -1.04 24.19
N ASP A 95 10.22 0.22 23.76
CA ASP A 95 9.03 0.96 23.29
C ASP A 95 8.65 0.63 21.84
N LEU A 96 9.53 -0.04 21.09
CA LEU A 96 9.34 -0.40 19.69
C LEU A 96 8.64 -1.75 19.53
N ASP A 97 7.97 -1.93 18.40
CA ASP A 97 7.41 -3.22 18.01
C ASP A 97 8.54 -4.30 17.91
N PRO A 98 8.38 -5.49 18.52
CA PRO A 98 9.42 -6.52 18.50
C PRO A 98 9.86 -6.96 17.10
N ASP A 99 8.92 -7.06 16.16
CA ASP A 99 9.22 -7.47 14.78
C ASP A 99 9.95 -6.35 14.02
N LEU A 100 9.68 -5.08 14.35
CA LEU A 100 10.47 -3.96 13.85
C LEU A 100 11.91 -4.04 14.33
N ARG A 101 12.14 -4.35 15.61
CA ARG A 101 13.50 -4.48 16.17
C ARG A 101 14.29 -5.57 15.48
N LEU A 102 13.67 -6.73 15.24
CA LEU A 102 14.27 -7.81 14.46
C LEU A 102 14.61 -7.35 13.03
N TRP A 103 13.72 -6.59 12.40
CA TRP A 103 13.95 -6.07 11.07
C TRP A 103 15.08 -5.03 11.00
N LEU A 104 15.14 -4.10 11.96
CA LEU A 104 16.17 -3.05 12.06
C LEU A 104 17.59 -3.65 12.16
N ASN A 105 17.71 -4.80 12.82
CA ASN A 105 18.96 -5.54 12.97
C ASN A 105 19.25 -6.52 11.82
N SER A 106 18.50 -6.44 10.71
CA SER A 106 18.68 -7.32 9.54
C SER A 106 19.30 -6.60 8.34
N ASP A 107 19.85 -7.37 7.40
CA ASP A 107 20.35 -6.85 6.11
C ASP A 107 19.26 -6.12 5.31
N LYS A 108 17.97 -6.41 5.55
CA LYS A 108 16.86 -5.73 4.88
C LYS A 108 16.82 -4.24 5.22
N ALA A 109 17.06 -3.87 6.47
CA ALA A 109 17.07 -2.48 6.93
C ALA A 109 18.30 -1.72 6.40
N ALA A 110 19.46 -2.38 6.37
CA ALA A 110 20.71 -1.80 5.87
C ALA A 110 20.61 -1.31 4.41
N ARG A 111 19.73 -1.92 3.60
CA ARG A 111 19.48 -1.46 2.22
C ARG A 111 18.94 -0.04 2.12
N TYR A 112 18.28 0.49 3.14
CA TYR A 112 17.66 1.83 3.07
C TYR A 112 18.66 2.97 3.34
N THR A 113 19.67 2.71 4.16
CA THR A 113 20.73 3.67 4.50
C THR A 113 22.01 3.44 3.70
N GLY A 114 22.16 2.25 3.11
CA GLY A 114 23.32 1.84 2.34
C GLY A 114 23.51 2.54 0.97
N PRO A 115 24.45 2.03 0.15
CA PRO A 115 24.81 2.61 -1.14
C PRO A 115 23.60 2.80 -2.06
N PRO A 116 23.52 3.90 -2.84
CA PRO A 116 22.35 4.21 -3.65
C PRO A 116 21.88 3.05 -4.54
N LEU A 117 22.79 2.39 -5.25
CA LEU A 117 22.47 1.27 -6.16
C LEU A 117 21.94 0.01 -5.46
N ARG A 118 22.10 -0.10 -4.14
CA ARG A 118 21.60 -1.22 -3.32
C ARG A 118 20.28 -0.90 -2.61
N ARG A 119 19.79 0.34 -2.75
CA ARG A 119 18.50 0.75 -2.20
C ARG A 119 17.35 0.08 -2.97
N PRO A 120 16.21 -0.15 -2.31
CA PRO A 120 15.03 -0.71 -2.95
C PRO A 120 14.66 0.02 -4.24
N ILE A 121 14.22 -0.74 -5.24
CA ILE A 121 13.99 -0.22 -6.60
C ILE A 121 12.88 0.83 -6.59
N ALA A 122 11.78 0.60 -5.88
CA ALA A 122 10.69 1.57 -5.77
C ALA A 122 11.12 2.89 -5.12
N LEU A 123 12.00 2.82 -4.10
CA LEU A 123 12.55 4.01 -3.43
C LEU A 123 13.39 4.85 -4.40
N ARG A 124 14.25 4.22 -5.20
CA ARG A 124 15.01 4.91 -6.25
C ARG A 124 14.10 5.46 -7.34
N GLY A 125 13.15 4.66 -7.81
CA GLY A 125 12.19 5.05 -8.85
C GLY A 125 11.39 6.29 -8.45
N LEU A 126 10.91 6.35 -7.21
CA LEU A 126 10.15 7.49 -6.70
C LEU A 126 11.03 8.75 -6.58
N ARG A 127 12.31 8.60 -6.21
CA ARG A 127 13.25 9.73 -6.12
C ARG A 127 13.62 10.30 -7.48
N ASP A 128 13.63 9.48 -8.52
CA ASP A 128 13.99 9.89 -9.88
C ASP A 128 12.84 10.56 -10.66
N LEU A 129 11.63 10.56 -10.10
CA LEU A 129 10.50 11.33 -10.62
C LEU A 129 10.65 12.83 -10.29
N GLN A 130 9.91 13.67 -11.01
CA GLN A 130 9.74 15.05 -10.57
C GLN A 130 8.95 15.08 -9.27
N GLU A 131 9.17 16.09 -8.45
CA GLU A 131 8.55 16.19 -7.12
C GLU A 131 7.01 16.19 -7.18
N ALA A 132 6.43 16.90 -8.17
CA ALA A 132 4.99 16.93 -8.39
C ALA A 132 4.45 15.54 -8.78
N ASP A 133 5.10 14.86 -9.71
CA ASP A 133 4.73 13.51 -10.16
C ASP A 133 4.84 12.50 -9.01
N ALA A 134 5.93 12.55 -8.24
CA ALA A 134 6.14 11.68 -7.08
C ALA A 134 5.07 11.92 -6.00
N ALA A 135 4.69 13.18 -5.77
CA ALA A 135 3.62 13.54 -4.84
C ALA A 135 2.26 13.03 -5.34
N LEU A 136 1.92 13.25 -6.61
CA LEU A 136 0.69 12.74 -7.25
C LEU A 136 0.59 11.21 -7.08
N LEU A 137 1.66 10.50 -7.44
CA LEU A 137 1.72 9.05 -7.31
C LEU A 137 1.56 8.58 -5.86
N TRP A 138 2.28 9.19 -4.91
CA TRP A 138 2.21 8.79 -3.51
C TRP A 138 0.82 9.02 -2.91
N LEU A 139 0.24 10.20 -3.16
CA LEU A 139 -1.06 10.59 -2.62
C LEU A 139 -2.19 9.72 -3.16
N ALA A 140 -2.13 9.36 -4.44
CA ALA A 140 -3.15 8.52 -5.06
C ALA A 140 -2.98 7.04 -4.71
N GLU A 141 -1.76 6.49 -4.76
CA GLU A 141 -1.52 5.05 -4.61
C GLU A 141 -1.38 4.61 -3.15
N VAL A 142 -0.65 5.38 -2.34
CA VAL A 142 -0.24 4.95 -0.99
C VAL A 142 -1.06 5.63 0.10
N GLU A 143 -1.30 6.94 0.00
CA GLU A 143 -2.28 7.60 0.88
C GLU A 143 -3.73 7.26 0.51
N ALA A 144 -3.92 6.61 -0.65
CA ALA A 144 -5.22 6.18 -1.17
C ALA A 144 -6.27 7.31 -1.22
N LEU A 145 -5.82 8.56 -1.42
CA LEU A 145 -6.73 9.70 -1.41
C LEU A 145 -7.60 9.72 -2.67
N PRO A 146 -8.87 10.15 -2.56
CA PRO A 146 -9.74 10.33 -3.72
C PRO A 146 -9.10 11.30 -4.72
N ARG A 147 -9.24 11.01 -6.02
CA ARG A 147 -8.65 11.82 -7.10
C ARG A 147 -9.01 13.31 -7.00
N SER A 148 -10.24 13.63 -6.59
CA SER A 148 -10.69 15.00 -6.37
C SER A 148 -9.95 15.71 -5.22
N VAL A 149 -9.61 14.97 -4.15
CA VAL A 149 -8.82 15.49 -3.03
C VAL A 149 -7.37 15.71 -3.47
N VAL A 150 -6.80 14.75 -4.20
CA VAL A 150 -5.43 14.86 -4.74
C VAL A 150 -5.31 16.05 -5.70
N ALA A 151 -6.27 16.21 -6.61
CA ALA A 151 -6.31 17.33 -7.56
C ALA A 151 -6.35 18.68 -6.82
N ARG A 152 -7.24 18.84 -5.84
CA ARG A 152 -7.28 20.06 -5.01
C ARG A 152 -5.97 20.31 -4.27
N ARG A 153 -5.35 19.27 -3.70
CA ARG A 153 -4.12 19.38 -2.91
C ARG A 153 -2.92 19.79 -3.76
N LEU A 154 -2.86 19.34 -5.00
CA LEU A 154 -1.78 19.64 -5.93
C LEU A 154 -2.10 20.81 -6.88
N GLY A 155 -3.29 21.38 -6.80
CA GLY A 155 -3.75 22.45 -7.69
C GLY A 155 -3.95 22.00 -9.15
N LEU A 156 -4.24 20.71 -9.35
CA LEU A 156 -4.46 20.09 -10.67
C LEU A 156 -5.94 20.15 -11.05
N ASP A 157 -6.23 20.03 -12.34
CA ASP A 157 -7.59 19.90 -12.85
C ASP A 157 -8.18 18.53 -12.46
N PRO A 158 -9.31 18.46 -11.72
CA PRO A 158 -9.96 17.21 -11.38
C PRO A 158 -10.36 16.34 -12.58
N ALA A 159 -10.54 16.93 -13.77
CA ALA A 159 -10.86 16.20 -14.99
C ALA A 159 -9.64 15.47 -15.57
N LEU A 160 -8.44 16.04 -15.44
CA LEU A 160 -7.21 15.53 -16.06
C LEU A 160 -6.37 14.67 -15.11
N VAL A 161 -6.58 14.78 -13.79
CA VAL A 161 -5.79 14.06 -12.78
C VAL A 161 -5.75 12.54 -13.00
N GLY A 162 -6.79 11.96 -13.61
CA GLY A 162 -6.81 10.54 -13.96
C GLY A 162 -5.79 10.17 -15.04
N GLU A 163 -5.76 10.94 -16.12
CA GLU A 163 -4.82 10.76 -17.24
C GLU A 163 -3.38 11.06 -16.82
N GLU A 164 -3.18 12.13 -16.03
CA GLU A 164 -1.87 12.46 -15.47
C GLU A 164 -1.35 11.35 -14.55
N LEU A 165 -2.21 10.77 -13.70
CA LEU A 165 -1.83 9.65 -12.84
C LEU A 165 -1.43 8.42 -13.65
N ASP A 166 -2.14 8.11 -14.74
CA ASP A 166 -1.77 7.00 -15.63
C ASP A 166 -0.43 7.22 -16.32
N GLN A 167 -0.16 8.46 -16.75
CA GLN A 167 1.15 8.85 -17.30
C GLN A 167 2.26 8.69 -16.24
N VAL A 168 2.03 9.19 -15.02
CA VAL A 168 3.01 9.10 -13.93
C VAL A 168 3.27 7.66 -13.50
N ARG A 169 2.26 6.78 -13.50
CA ARG A 169 2.44 5.32 -13.29
C ARG A 169 3.36 4.73 -14.35
N GLY A 170 3.21 5.13 -15.61
CA GLY A 170 4.12 4.75 -16.70
C GLY A 170 5.55 5.21 -16.46
N LEU A 171 5.73 6.50 -16.14
CA LEU A 171 7.04 7.07 -15.84
C LEU A 171 7.71 6.36 -14.65
N PHE A 172 6.98 6.07 -13.59
CA PHE A 172 7.50 5.34 -12.44
C PHE A 172 8.00 3.95 -12.82
N ARG A 173 7.25 3.20 -13.64
CA ARG A 173 7.69 1.90 -14.16
C ARG A 173 8.98 2.01 -14.95
N ASP A 174 9.11 3.02 -15.82
CA ASP A 174 10.33 3.26 -16.59
C ASP A 174 11.53 3.61 -15.70
N ARG A 175 11.31 4.34 -14.60
CA ARG A 175 12.36 4.62 -13.59
C ARG A 175 12.75 3.35 -12.85
N CYS A 176 11.79 2.51 -12.46
CA CYS A 176 12.06 1.25 -11.79
C CYS A 176 12.81 0.26 -12.68
N HIS A 177 12.44 0.19 -13.96
CA HIS A 177 13.13 -0.66 -14.93
C HIS A 177 14.59 -0.25 -15.10
N ARG A 178 14.87 1.05 -15.30
CA ARG A 178 16.24 1.56 -15.37
C ARG A 178 17.04 1.28 -14.09
N ASN A 179 16.45 1.58 -12.94
CA ASN A 179 17.09 1.31 -11.64
C ASN A 179 17.40 -0.18 -11.43
N HIS A 180 16.56 -1.07 -11.94
CA HIS A 180 16.83 -2.51 -11.93
C HIS A 180 18.06 -2.83 -12.78
N LEU A 181 18.11 -2.35 -14.03
CA LEU A 181 19.24 -2.58 -14.95
C LEU A 181 20.56 -1.99 -14.45
N ASP A 182 20.51 -0.86 -13.74
CA ASP A 182 21.68 -0.21 -13.13
C ASP A 182 22.17 -0.95 -11.85
N THR A 183 21.38 -1.89 -11.33
CA THR A 183 21.75 -2.66 -10.13
C THR A 183 22.82 -3.70 -10.49
N PRO A 184 23.95 -3.77 -9.75
CA PRO A 184 24.96 -4.80 -9.98
C PRO A 184 24.37 -6.21 -9.81
N MET A 185 24.34 -6.99 -10.89
CA MET A 185 23.68 -8.29 -10.93
C MET A 185 24.50 -9.35 -11.70
N ASP A 186 24.29 -10.63 -11.37
CA ASP A 186 24.97 -11.75 -12.02
C ASP A 186 24.46 -12.02 -13.45
N ALA A 187 25.03 -13.04 -14.13
CA ALA A 187 24.61 -13.40 -15.49
C ALA A 187 23.17 -13.92 -15.58
N ARG A 188 22.70 -14.62 -14.53
CA ARG A 188 21.35 -15.18 -14.46
C ARG A 188 20.32 -14.06 -14.31
N CYS A 189 20.53 -13.14 -13.36
CA CYS A 189 19.67 -11.96 -13.18
C CYS A 189 19.62 -11.10 -14.45
N ARG A 190 20.75 -10.90 -15.15
CA ARG A 190 20.77 -10.16 -16.44
C ARG A 190 19.87 -10.79 -17.50
N SER A 191 19.79 -12.12 -17.56
CA SER A 191 18.91 -12.80 -18.52
C SER A 191 17.43 -12.58 -18.19
N TYR A 192 17.05 -12.68 -16.91
CA TYR A 192 15.68 -12.47 -16.47
C TYR A 192 15.24 -11.00 -16.51
N ALA A 193 16.15 -10.05 -16.31
CA ALA A 193 15.86 -8.62 -16.44
C ALA A 193 15.32 -8.28 -17.84
N ARG A 194 15.88 -8.88 -18.90
CA ARG A 194 15.40 -8.70 -20.28
C ARG A 194 14.01 -9.33 -20.50
N LEU A 195 13.72 -10.45 -19.84
CA LEU A 195 12.41 -11.10 -19.90
C LEU A 195 11.34 -10.29 -19.17
N LEU A 196 11.68 -9.69 -18.02
CA LEU A 196 10.77 -8.82 -17.28
C LEU A 196 10.30 -7.64 -18.14
N ASP A 197 11.21 -6.98 -18.86
CA ASP A 197 10.87 -5.90 -19.80
C ASP A 197 9.84 -6.36 -20.84
N ALA A 198 10.07 -7.51 -21.48
CA ALA A 198 9.16 -8.06 -22.50
C ALA A 198 7.76 -8.37 -21.95
N ILE A 199 7.68 -8.98 -20.76
CA ILE A 199 6.41 -9.32 -20.11
C ILE A 199 5.65 -8.04 -19.71
N THR A 200 6.34 -7.01 -19.26
CA THR A 200 5.70 -5.78 -18.78
C THR A 200 5.11 -4.94 -19.91
N ARG A 201 5.61 -5.10 -21.14
CA ARG A 201 5.04 -4.49 -22.35
C ARG A 201 3.85 -5.26 -22.93
N SER A 202 3.64 -6.52 -22.50
CA SER A 202 2.59 -7.40 -23.04
C SER A 202 1.67 -7.89 -21.90
N PRO A 203 0.72 -7.06 -21.43
CA PRO A 203 -0.22 -7.44 -20.38
C PRO A 203 -1.08 -8.62 -20.84
N GLY A 204 -0.85 -9.79 -20.24
CA GLY A 204 -1.52 -11.06 -20.61
C GLY A 204 -0.57 -12.18 -21.01
N ALA A 205 0.73 -11.92 -21.14
CA ALA A 205 1.72 -12.98 -21.31
C ALA A 205 1.88 -13.82 -20.02
N ASP A 206 1.82 -15.14 -20.15
CA ASP A 206 2.09 -16.05 -19.04
C ASP A 206 3.54 -15.90 -18.56
N ILE A 207 3.72 -15.83 -17.24
CA ILE A 207 5.04 -15.76 -16.62
C ILE A 207 5.69 -17.15 -16.73
N PRO A 208 6.85 -17.30 -17.39
CA PRO A 208 7.52 -18.59 -17.49
C PRO A 208 7.83 -19.17 -16.10
N PRO A 209 7.71 -20.49 -15.90
CA PRO A 209 7.88 -21.12 -14.58
C PRO A 209 9.29 -20.89 -13.99
N ASP A 210 10.30 -20.81 -14.84
CA ASP A 210 11.67 -20.54 -14.43
C ASP A 210 11.85 -19.10 -13.92
N LEU A 211 11.16 -18.13 -14.53
CA LEU A 211 11.11 -16.76 -14.04
C LEU A 211 10.41 -16.70 -12.68
N SER A 212 9.26 -17.36 -12.52
CA SER A 212 8.56 -17.45 -11.22
C SER A 212 9.46 -18.01 -10.11
N ARG A 213 10.23 -19.07 -10.40
CA ARG A 213 11.19 -19.67 -9.45
C ARG A 213 12.34 -18.71 -9.13
N HIS A 214 12.81 -17.94 -10.11
CA HIS A 214 13.83 -16.92 -9.89
C HIS A 214 13.32 -15.77 -9.01
N LEU A 215 12.12 -15.25 -9.29
CA LEU A 215 11.51 -14.18 -8.49
C LEU A 215 11.26 -14.61 -7.03
N ALA A 216 11.03 -15.90 -6.78
CA ALA A 216 10.90 -16.41 -5.41
C ALA A 216 12.23 -16.39 -4.62
N THR A 217 13.38 -16.27 -5.29
CA THR A 217 14.71 -16.38 -4.67
C THR A 217 15.56 -15.12 -4.80
N CYS A 218 15.33 -14.29 -5.81
CA CYS A 218 16.05 -13.04 -6.04
C CYS A 218 15.21 -11.82 -5.65
N VAL A 219 15.57 -11.19 -4.53
CA VAL A 219 14.86 -10.03 -3.98
C VAL A 219 14.86 -8.84 -4.96
N ASP A 220 15.99 -8.54 -5.60
CA ASP A 220 16.10 -7.40 -6.52
C ASP A 220 15.20 -7.56 -7.75
N CYS A 221 15.16 -8.77 -8.34
CA CYS A 221 14.27 -9.06 -9.46
C CYS A 221 12.80 -9.11 -9.03
N ALA A 222 12.50 -9.62 -7.83
CA ALA A 222 11.14 -9.62 -7.28
C ALA A 222 10.61 -8.20 -7.05
N GLU A 223 11.44 -7.31 -6.49
CA GLU A 223 11.11 -5.89 -6.32
C GLU A 223 10.87 -5.20 -7.66
N ALA A 224 11.72 -5.46 -8.67
CA ALA A 224 11.54 -4.95 -10.02
C ALA A 224 10.20 -5.43 -10.61
N ALA A 225 9.93 -6.72 -10.55
CA ALA A 225 8.68 -7.30 -11.05
C ALA A 225 7.44 -6.74 -10.34
N ALA A 226 7.52 -6.46 -9.03
CA ALA A 226 6.44 -5.82 -8.29
C ALA A 226 6.18 -4.38 -8.77
N CYS A 227 7.24 -3.61 -9.06
CA CYS A 227 7.10 -2.24 -9.59
C CYS A 227 6.53 -2.20 -11.01
N LEU A 228 6.89 -3.17 -11.85
CA LEU A 228 6.56 -3.15 -13.28
C LEU A 228 5.18 -3.73 -13.61
N ARG A 229 4.49 -4.36 -12.66
CA ARG A 229 3.16 -4.95 -12.90
C ARG A 229 2.14 -3.87 -13.31
N PRO A 230 1.51 -4.00 -14.51
CA PRO A 230 0.62 -2.96 -15.02
C PRO A 230 -0.79 -3.00 -14.40
N GLN A 231 -1.23 -4.14 -13.86
CA GLN A 231 -2.56 -4.31 -13.22
C GLN A 231 -2.46 -5.05 -11.87
N GLY A 232 -3.48 -4.86 -11.02
CA GLY A 232 -3.73 -5.74 -9.86
C GLY A 232 -3.15 -5.31 -8.51
N GLY A 233 -3.21 -4.03 -8.13
CA GLY A 233 -2.89 -3.56 -6.77
C GLY A 233 -1.42 -3.71 -6.32
N GLY A 234 -0.56 -4.30 -7.16
CA GLY A 234 0.85 -4.55 -6.87
C GLY A 234 1.69 -3.29 -6.79
N LEU A 235 1.33 -2.23 -7.53
CA LEU A 235 2.07 -0.97 -7.53
C LEU A 235 2.02 -0.23 -6.17
N PRO A 236 0.83 0.01 -5.56
CA PRO A 236 0.75 0.53 -4.20
C PRO A 236 1.58 -0.25 -3.18
N ALA A 237 1.51 -1.59 -3.25
CA ALA A 237 2.26 -2.47 -2.36
C ALA A 237 3.78 -2.34 -2.57
N ALA A 238 4.22 -2.27 -3.83
CA ALA A 238 5.62 -2.06 -4.18
C ALA A 238 6.13 -0.69 -3.73
N LEU A 239 5.33 0.37 -3.90
CA LEU A 239 5.64 1.71 -3.43
C LEU A 239 5.75 1.76 -1.90
N ALA A 240 4.71 1.31 -1.19
CA ALA A 240 4.67 1.35 0.26
C ALA A 240 5.78 0.47 0.87
N GLY A 241 5.88 -0.80 0.46
CA GLY A 241 6.91 -1.71 0.95
C GLY A 241 8.33 -1.27 0.56
N GLY A 242 8.54 -0.79 -0.67
CA GLY A 242 9.86 -0.40 -1.14
C GLY A 242 10.35 0.93 -0.57
N VAL A 243 9.45 1.89 -0.26
CA VAL A 243 9.82 3.20 0.29
C VAL A 243 9.87 3.18 1.82
N ILE A 244 8.84 2.63 2.46
CA ILE A 244 8.68 2.59 3.92
C ILE A 244 9.50 1.44 4.52
N GLY A 245 9.53 0.29 3.84
CA GLY A 245 10.17 -0.92 4.37
C GLY A 245 9.24 -1.68 5.30
N TRP A 246 9.70 -1.90 6.52
CA TRP A 246 8.91 -2.61 7.54
C TRP A 246 7.55 -1.94 7.74
N GLY A 247 6.50 -2.76 7.89
CA GLY A 247 5.13 -2.25 8.06
C GLY A 247 4.52 -1.55 6.83
N GLY A 248 5.21 -1.44 5.68
CA GLY A 248 4.71 -0.68 4.53
C GLY A 248 3.35 -1.14 4.00
N LEU A 249 3.07 -2.45 3.98
CA LEU A 249 1.76 -2.98 3.59
C LEU A 249 0.68 -2.69 4.64
N ALA A 250 1.01 -2.81 5.92
CA ALA A 250 0.09 -2.47 7.01
C ALA A 250 -0.24 -0.96 7.00
N TYR A 251 0.75 -0.12 6.71
CA TYR A 251 0.56 1.31 6.49
C TYR A 251 -0.41 1.57 5.34
N LEU A 252 -0.15 1.00 4.16
CA LEU A 252 -1.01 1.15 2.98
C LEU A 252 -2.46 0.76 3.29
N GLU A 253 -2.66 -0.38 3.95
CA GLU A 253 -3.98 -0.87 4.32
C GLU A 253 -4.70 0.10 5.28
N ARG A 254 -3.99 0.61 6.29
CA ARG A 254 -4.51 1.62 7.22
C ARG A 254 -4.92 2.90 6.48
N ARG A 255 -4.13 3.36 5.50
CA ARG A 255 -4.45 4.55 4.70
C ARG A 255 -5.67 4.34 3.80
N ARG A 256 -5.83 3.16 3.20
CA ARG A 256 -7.02 2.80 2.40
C ARG A 256 -8.29 2.83 3.23
N ARG A 257 -8.29 2.18 4.40
CA ARG A 257 -9.43 2.21 5.33
C ARG A 257 -9.77 3.63 5.76
N ALA A 258 -8.76 4.44 6.08
CA ALA A 258 -8.99 5.84 6.43
C ALA A 258 -9.60 6.66 5.26
N ALA A 259 -9.21 6.38 4.01
CA ALA A 259 -9.79 7.03 2.84
C ALA A 259 -11.24 6.59 2.59
N GLU A 260 -11.57 5.31 2.78
CA GLU A 260 -12.94 4.78 2.70
C GLU A 260 -13.86 5.44 3.72
N VAL A 261 -13.41 5.59 4.96
CA VAL A 261 -14.18 6.29 6.01
C VAL A 261 -14.43 7.76 5.63
N ARG A 262 -13.43 8.47 5.08
CA ARG A 262 -13.61 9.87 4.64
C ARG A 262 -14.60 10.00 3.48
N LEU A 263 -14.66 9.01 2.59
CA LEU A 263 -15.64 8.96 1.50
C LEU A 263 -17.05 8.63 2.03
N GLY A 264 -17.15 7.72 3.01
CA GLY A 264 -18.42 7.34 3.64
C GLY A 264 -19.04 8.43 4.52
N ALA A 265 -18.23 9.29 5.14
CA ALA A 265 -18.71 10.40 5.97
C ALA A 265 -19.32 11.58 5.16
N GLY A 266 -19.29 11.52 3.83
CA GLY A 266 -19.61 12.63 2.94
C GLY A 266 -20.99 12.63 2.28
N ARG A 267 -22.04 12.02 2.86
CA ARG A 267 -23.41 12.13 2.31
C ARG A 267 -24.53 11.97 3.36
N PRO A 268 -25.10 13.06 3.88
CA PRO A 268 -26.53 13.13 4.12
C PRO A 268 -27.22 13.43 2.78
N GLU A 269 -28.07 12.53 2.32
CA GLU A 269 -28.98 12.84 1.20
C GLU A 269 -29.97 13.92 1.64
N ALA A 270 -29.85 15.10 1.04
CA ALA A 270 -30.98 16.00 0.93
C ALA A 270 -31.95 15.38 -0.08
N GLY A 271 -33.11 14.95 0.42
CA GLY A 271 -34.19 14.40 -0.38
C GLY A 271 -34.73 15.38 -1.42
N ASP A 272 -35.31 14.78 -2.45
CA ASP A 272 -35.82 15.36 -3.68
C ASP A 272 -36.78 16.55 -3.53
N GLY A 273 -36.75 17.42 -4.55
CA GLY A 273 -37.67 18.54 -4.70
C GLY A 273 -37.67 19.15 -6.11
N GLU A 274 -38.15 18.35 -7.07
CA GLU A 274 -38.90 18.77 -8.26
C GLU A 274 -38.16 19.35 -9.50
N SER A 275 -38.56 18.75 -10.62
CA SER A 275 -38.16 18.99 -12.01
C SER A 275 -38.63 20.34 -12.59
N ARG A 276 -37.73 21.08 -13.26
CA ARG A 276 -38.08 21.99 -14.37
C ARG A 276 -36.90 22.27 -15.32
N GLU A 277 -37.20 22.18 -16.61
CA GLU A 277 -36.41 22.18 -17.86
C GLU A 277 -35.33 23.28 -18.11
N PRO A 278 -34.45 23.10 -19.14
CA PRO A 278 -33.25 23.89 -19.32
C PRO A 278 -33.51 25.21 -20.06
N ARG A 279 -32.86 26.29 -19.62
CA ARG A 279 -32.78 27.54 -20.38
C ARG A 279 -31.34 27.92 -20.66
N THR A 280 -31.08 28.04 -21.95
CA THR A 280 -29.96 28.71 -22.60
C THR A 280 -29.76 30.12 -22.04
N GLY A 281 -28.52 30.48 -21.75
CA GLY A 281 -28.13 31.82 -21.33
C GLY A 281 -26.62 31.94 -21.23
N ALA A 282 -25.97 32.13 -22.38
CA ALA A 282 -24.67 32.75 -22.41
C ALA A 282 -24.80 34.18 -21.84
N ASP A 283 -24.11 34.48 -20.74
CA ASP A 283 -23.14 35.59 -20.70
C ASP A 283 -22.51 35.80 -19.30
N ARG A 284 -21.20 36.05 -19.35
CA ARG A 284 -20.35 36.79 -18.39
C ARG A 284 -20.17 36.28 -16.95
N ALA A 285 -19.01 35.67 -16.73
CA ALA A 285 -17.97 36.25 -15.86
C ALA A 285 -16.59 35.62 -16.16
N ARG A 286 -15.94 36.08 -17.24
CA ARG A 286 -14.46 36.13 -17.30
C ARG A 286 -14.01 37.37 -16.53
N VAL A 287 -12.74 37.36 -16.08
CA VAL A 287 -11.99 38.34 -15.27
C VAL A 287 -11.99 37.89 -13.79
N ILE A 288 -10.89 37.46 -13.16
CA ILE A 288 -9.54 38.06 -13.08
C ILE A 288 -8.46 36.97 -12.95
N ARG A 289 -7.49 36.95 -13.88
CA ARG A 289 -6.05 36.85 -13.58
C ARG A 289 -5.27 37.16 -14.86
N GLY A 290 -5.12 38.45 -15.10
CA GLY A 290 -4.14 38.99 -16.03
C GLY A 290 -3.15 39.85 -15.26
N GLY A 291 -1.86 39.69 -15.55
CA GLY A 291 -0.86 40.73 -15.32
C GLY A 291 0.43 40.29 -14.62
N LEU A 292 1.36 39.68 -15.37
CA LEU A 292 2.71 40.24 -15.57
C LEU A 292 3.52 39.37 -16.55
N LEU A 293 3.28 39.57 -17.85
CA LEU A 293 4.27 39.40 -18.92
C LEU A 293 3.95 40.43 -20.01
N VAL A 294 5.00 40.87 -20.71
CA VAL A 294 5.09 41.88 -21.79
C VAL A 294 5.41 43.30 -21.25
N ALA A 295 6.47 44.01 -21.67
CA ALA A 295 7.21 43.99 -22.94
C ALA A 295 8.66 44.47 -22.79
N ALA A 296 9.55 43.97 -23.65
CA ALA A 296 10.34 44.83 -24.52
C ALA A 296 10.80 44.01 -25.74
N VAL A 297 10.12 44.22 -26.87
CA VAL A 297 10.58 43.87 -28.22
C VAL A 297 10.73 45.18 -28.98
N MET A 298 11.62 45.16 -30.00
CA MET A 298 11.96 46.17 -31.02
C MET A 298 13.31 46.86 -30.67
N VAL A 299 14.40 46.81 -31.44
CA VAL A 299 14.65 46.52 -32.87
C VAL A 299 16.14 46.13 -33.03
N SER A 300 16.48 45.15 -33.90
CA SER A 300 17.65 45.24 -34.80
C SER A 300 17.64 44.10 -35.82
N LEU A 301 16.95 44.35 -36.93
CA LEU A 301 17.26 43.81 -38.26
C LEU A 301 18.54 44.51 -38.74
N LEU A 302 19.68 43.84 -38.70
CA LEU A 302 20.86 44.11 -39.53
C LEU A 302 21.88 42.96 -39.40
N ALA A 303 22.39 42.53 -40.56
CA ALA A 303 23.45 41.54 -40.78
C ALA A 303 23.04 40.05 -40.91
N LEU A 304 22.23 39.76 -41.93
CA LEU A 304 22.36 38.52 -42.72
C LEU A 304 22.64 38.94 -44.17
N ALA A 305 23.90 39.26 -44.45
CA ALA A 305 24.45 39.36 -45.81
C ALA A 305 25.97 39.23 -45.73
N THR A 306 26.51 38.39 -46.61
CA THR A 306 27.94 38.00 -46.79
C THR A 306 28.45 37.01 -45.72
N SER A 307 28.93 35.81 -46.03
CA SER A 307 29.61 35.34 -47.23
C SER A 307 29.36 33.83 -47.46
N MET A 308 28.75 33.51 -48.59
CA MET A 308 29.14 32.32 -49.36
C MET A 308 30.01 32.81 -50.50
N MET A 309 31.21 32.24 -50.64
CA MET A 309 31.73 31.89 -51.96
C MET A 309 32.42 30.53 -51.92
N PRO A 310 32.26 29.73 -52.98
CA PRO A 310 32.82 28.39 -53.14
C PRO A 310 34.15 28.42 -53.90
N PHE A 311 35.00 27.43 -53.66
CA PHE A 311 36.03 26.96 -54.60
C PHE A 311 36.02 25.44 -54.41
N GLY A 312 35.72 24.61 -55.41
CA GLY A 312 36.20 24.64 -56.78
C GLY A 312 37.13 23.43 -56.90
N GLY A 313 36.59 22.29 -57.32
CA GLY A 313 37.34 21.06 -57.52
C GLY A 313 38.14 21.06 -58.83
N THR A 314 39.22 20.29 -58.85
CA THR A 314 39.81 19.72 -60.06
C THR A 314 40.42 18.36 -59.72
N ASP A 315 40.07 17.39 -60.56
CA ASP A 315 40.48 16.00 -60.53
C ASP A 315 41.96 15.77 -60.88
N ASN A 316 42.39 14.56 -60.52
CA ASN A 316 43.19 13.61 -61.31
C ASN A 316 44.74 13.59 -61.26
N ASP A 317 45.17 12.36 -60.93
CA ASP A 317 46.17 11.50 -61.59
C ASP A 317 47.54 11.23 -60.96
N ALA A 318 47.85 9.92 -61.04
CA ALA A 318 49.12 9.20 -60.92
C ALA A 318 49.56 8.75 -59.53
N ALA A 319 50.10 7.54 -59.28
CA ALA A 319 50.15 6.23 -59.91
C ALA A 319 51.11 5.38 -59.04
N SER A 320 50.95 4.04 -59.09
CA SER A 320 51.97 3.00 -58.79
C SER A 320 52.27 2.71 -57.30
N ALA A 321 51.89 1.54 -56.78
CA ALA A 321 52.52 0.20 -56.92
C ALA A 321 53.75 0.02 -56.01
N ASP A 322 53.61 -0.84 -54.98
CA ASP A 322 54.36 -2.10 -54.85
C ASP A 322 54.29 -2.66 -53.40
N ALA A 323 53.91 -3.93 -53.31
CA ALA A 323 54.27 -4.84 -52.22
C ALA A 323 55.66 -5.44 -52.54
N PRO A 324 56.42 -6.06 -51.60
CA PRO A 324 56.04 -7.40 -51.13
C PRO A 324 56.54 -7.82 -49.70
N THR A 325 55.93 -8.92 -49.22
CA THR A 325 56.43 -10.04 -48.37
C THR A 325 57.57 -9.83 -47.35
N ASP A 326 57.41 -10.32 -46.11
CA ASP A 326 57.91 -11.66 -45.73
C ASP A 326 57.51 -12.17 -44.32
N SER A 327 57.33 -13.50 -44.25
CA SER A 327 57.56 -14.48 -43.16
C SER A 327 56.89 -14.42 -41.75
N SER A 328 56.50 -15.62 -41.31
CA SER A 328 55.59 -16.03 -40.21
C SER A 328 56.36 -16.57 -38.94
N PRO A 329 55.85 -17.50 -38.08
CA PRO A 329 55.11 -17.30 -36.82
C PRO A 329 55.73 -17.98 -35.56
N VAL A 330 55.17 -17.76 -34.35
CA VAL A 330 55.37 -18.61 -33.14
C VAL A 330 54.02 -18.68 -32.38
N ALA A 331 53.26 -19.77 -32.50
CA ALA A 331 53.23 -21.00 -31.69
C ALA A 331 52.31 -20.96 -30.44
N ALA A 332 51.32 -21.85 -30.44
CA ALA A 332 50.49 -22.24 -29.30
C ALA A 332 51.25 -23.20 -28.35
N PRO A 333 50.63 -23.57 -27.21
CA PRO A 333 50.53 -25.00 -26.93
C PRO A 333 49.15 -25.47 -26.47
N ARG A 334 48.93 -26.77 -26.69
CA ARG A 334 47.73 -27.58 -26.43
C ARG A 334 47.69 -28.17 -25.00
N SER A 335 46.45 -28.37 -24.54
CA SER A 335 45.88 -29.51 -23.79
C SER A 335 46.67 -30.29 -22.73
N SER A 336 46.08 -30.44 -21.54
CA SER A 336 46.13 -31.68 -20.74
C SER A 336 44.93 -31.81 -19.80
N LEU A 337 44.18 -32.91 -19.91
CA LEU A 337 43.28 -33.45 -18.87
C LEU A 337 44.13 -34.14 -17.78
N PRO A 338 43.57 -34.36 -16.58
CA PRO A 338 43.55 -35.74 -16.09
C PRO A 338 42.24 -36.17 -15.41
N SER A 339 42.00 -37.49 -15.45
CA SER A 339 40.90 -38.21 -14.80
C SER A 339 41.36 -38.90 -13.50
N LEU A 340 40.53 -38.82 -12.44
CA LEU A 340 40.22 -39.78 -11.32
C LEU A 340 41.37 -40.49 -10.54
N PRO A 341 41.26 -40.66 -9.20
CA PRO A 341 40.34 -41.66 -8.61
C PRO A 341 39.65 -41.31 -7.27
N SER A 342 38.73 -42.20 -6.89
CA SER A 342 37.87 -42.27 -5.69
C SER A 342 38.60 -42.26 -4.34
N ALA A 343 37.97 -41.66 -3.31
CA ALA A 343 37.98 -42.17 -1.92
C ALA A 343 36.91 -41.49 -1.04
N THR A 344 35.99 -42.31 -0.50
CA THR A 344 35.11 -42.07 0.65
C THR A 344 35.95 -42.07 1.95
N PRO A 345 35.56 -41.34 3.02
CA PRO A 345 34.80 -42.00 4.09
C PRO A 345 33.71 -41.14 4.77
N SER A 346 32.67 -41.81 5.27
CA SER A 346 31.69 -41.29 6.24
C SER A 346 32.30 -41.01 7.63
N PRO A 347 31.60 -40.24 8.48
CA PRO A 347 30.98 -40.83 9.69
C PRO A 347 29.52 -40.34 9.87
N LYS A 348 28.51 -41.21 10.03
CA LYS A 348 28.00 -41.87 11.26
C LYS A 348 27.50 -40.94 12.38
N SER A 349 26.16 -40.97 12.56
CA SER A 349 25.36 -40.95 13.81
C SER A 349 25.42 -39.70 14.73
N ALA A 350 24.38 -39.27 15.45
CA ALA A 350 23.13 -39.91 15.85
C ALA A 350 22.03 -38.86 16.11
N SER A 351 20.78 -39.27 15.89
CA SER A 351 19.57 -38.72 16.51
C SER A 351 19.47 -39.23 17.97
N PRO A 352 18.72 -38.52 18.84
CA PRO A 352 17.71 -39.27 19.58
C PRO A 352 16.35 -38.57 19.63
N THR A 353 15.32 -39.35 19.31
CA THR A 353 13.98 -39.26 19.92
C THR A 353 14.00 -40.12 21.19
N PRO A 354 13.20 -39.81 22.22
CA PRO A 354 12.14 -40.77 22.52
C PRO A 354 10.78 -40.13 22.85
N SER A 355 9.73 -40.86 22.46
CA SER A 355 8.34 -40.73 22.91
C SER A 355 8.18 -41.00 24.40
N ALA A 356 7.18 -40.37 25.04
CA ALA A 356 6.28 -41.02 26.01
C ALA A 356 5.08 -40.13 26.38
N THR A 357 3.89 -40.52 25.94
CA THR A 357 2.62 -40.46 26.72
C THR A 357 2.62 -41.74 27.61
N PRO A 358 1.93 -41.89 28.76
CA PRO A 358 0.58 -41.40 29.05
C PRO A 358 0.25 -41.06 30.53
N LYS A 359 -1.02 -40.65 30.78
CA LYS A 359 -1.98 -41.22 31.76
C LYS A 359 -2.76 -40.17 32.59
N LYS A 360 -4.09 -40.24 32.49
CA LYS A 360 -5.12 -39.68 33.39
C LYS A 360 -5.51 -40.77 34.42
N PRO A 361 -5.89 -40.40 35.65
CA PRO A 361 -7.24 -40.76 36.17
C PRO A 361 -7.85 -39.65 37.05
N GLY A 362 -9.14 -39.30 36.93
CA GLY A 362 -10.23 -39.63 37.88
C GLY A 362 -10.46 -38.45 38.86
N GLY A 363 -11.63 -37.99 39.33
CA GLY A 363 -13.02 -38.45 39.31
C GLY A 363 -13.69 -38.06 40.65
N GLY A 364 -14.80 -37.30 40.63
CA GLY A 364 -15.76 -37.07 41.74
C GLY A 364 -15.39 -36.01 42.80
N LYS A 365 -16.29 -35.31 43.51
CA LYS A 365 -17.76 -35.32 43.71
C LYS A 365 -18.14 -34.10 44.59
N ASN A 366 -19.38 -33.57 44.42
CA ASN A 366 -20.29 -32.97 45.45
C ASN A 366 -19.82 -31.77 46.32
N SER A 367 -20.62 -30.79 46.78
CA SER A 367 -22.06 -30.47 46.78
C SER A 367 -22.22 -28.99 47.18
N ASP A 368 -23.33 -28.38 46.76
CA ASP A 368 -23.99 -27.16 47.32
C ASP A 368 -24.43 -27.38 48.80
N PRO A 369 -24.79 -26.37 49.64
CA PRO A 369 -25.93 -25.45 49.40
C PRO A 369 -25.86 -23.97 49.92
N GLU A 370 -26.72 -23.14 49.32
CA GLU A 370 -27.51 -21.92 49.74
C GLU A 370 -27.76 -21.67 51.27
N PRO A 371 -28.44 -20.57 51.76
CA PRO A 371 -29.18 -19.47 51.08
C PRO A 371 -29.18 -18.05 51.73
N GLN A 372 -29.84 -17.08 51.06
CA GLN A 372 -30.80 -16.03 51.55
C GLN A 372 -30.77 -14.80 50.60
N GLY A 373 -31.86 -14.17 50.14
CA GLY A 373 -33.30 -14.36 50.32
C GLY A 373 -34.07 -13.08 49.89
N THR A 374 -35.27 -13.27 49.34
CA THR A 374 -36.44 -12.33 49.25
C THR A 374 -36.31 -11.13 48.29
N THR A 375 -37.28 -10.78 47.45
CA THR A 375 -38.74 -10.64 47.69
C THR A 375 -39.60 -10.93 46.45
N SER A 376 -40.85 -11.34 46.70
CA SER A 376 -41.93 -11.56 45.74
C SER A 376 -42.83 -10.32 45.60
N THR A 377 -43.35 -10.08 44.40
CA THR A 377 -44.72 -9.57 44.22
C THR A 377 -45.29 -10.02 42.87
N THR A 378 -46.41 -10.75 42.93
CA THR A 378 -47.28 -11.16 41.84
C THR A 378 -48.26 -10.05 41.45
N ALA A 379 -48.47 -9.84 40.15
CA ALA A 379 -49.77 -9.43 39.60
C ALA A 379 -49.89 -9.88 38.13
N SER A 380 -50.79 -10.85 37.91
CA SER A 380 -51.24 -11.30 36.59
C SER A 380 -52.52 -10.56 36.24
N SER A 381 -52.61 -9.97 35.03
CA SER A 381 -53.74 -10.11 34.08
C SER A 381 -53.79 -8.96 33.06
N ALA A 382 -53.74 -9.35 31.77
CA ALA A 382 -54.67 -8.97 30.69
C ALA A 382 -53.92 -8.86 29.36
N ALA A 383 -54.32 -9.71 28.40
CA ALA A 383 -53.81 -9.74 27.04
C ALA A 383 -54.39 -8.58 26.21
N ASP A 384 -53.57 -8.00 25.34
CA ASP A 384 -53.96 -7.18 24.19
C ASP A 384 -53.14 -7.65 22.97
N PRO A 385 -53.76 -8.02 21.83
CA PRO A 385 -53.05 -8.58 20.69
C PRO A 385 -52.61 -7.45 19.75
N GLY A 386 -51.32 -7.13 19.73
CA GLY A 386 -50.80 -6.22 18.70
C GLY A 386 -49.59 -5.40 19.09
N ARG A 387 -48.52 -6.03 19.56
CA ARG A 387 -47.19 -5.41 19.44
C ARG A 387 -46.18 -6.52 19.22
N SER A 388 -45.68 -6.62 18.00
CA SER A 388 -44.50 -7.43 17.69
C SER A 388 -43.45 -7.16 18.76
N ALA A 389 -43.02 -8.20 19.47
CA ALA A 389 -41.90 -8.11 20.40
C ALA A 389 -40.76 -7.38 19.67
N ALA A 390 -40.25 -6.30 20.27
CA ALA A 390 -39.18 -5.51 19.68
C ALA A 390 -38.02 -6.46 19.36
N ALA A 391 -37.57 -6.44 18.10
CA ALA A 391 -36.48 -7.32 17.68
C ALA A 391 -35.25 -7.06 18.56
N THR A 392 -34.71 -8.11 19.17
CA THR A 392 -33.54 -8.04 20.05
C THR A 392 -32.25 -7.62 19.34
N CYS A 393 -32.31 -7.51 18.02
CA CYS A 393 -31.24 -7.02 17.17
C CYS A 393 -31.82 -6.52 15.85
N GLU A 394 -31.10 -5.60 15.21
CA GLU A 394 -31.37 -5.13 13.86
C GLU A 394 -30.17 -5.47 12.98
N ALA A 395 -30.41 -6.19 11.89
CA ALA A 395 -29.37 -6.63 10.98
C ALA A 395 -29.54 -5.99 9.60
N THR A 396 -28.47 -5.37 9.12
CA THR A 396 -28.37 -4.75 7.80
C THR A 396 -27.35 -5.51 6.98
N TYR A 397 -27.73 -5.89 5.78
CA TYR A 397 -26.85 -6.49 4.78
C TYR A 397 -26.62 -5.48 3.66
N HIS A 398 -25.35 -5.14 3.44
CA HIS A 398 -24.94 -4.25 2.37
C HIS A 398 -24.06 -5.01 1.38
N LEU A 399 -24.44 -4.97 0.09
CA LEU A 399 -23.63 -5.51 -1.00
C LEU A 399 -22.68 -4.40 -1.46
N ASP A 400 -21.41 -4.48 -1.06
CA ASP A 400 -20.42 -3.42 -1.30
C ASP A 400 -19.94 -3.41 -2.74
N ASN A 401 -19.70 -4.59 -3.32
CA ASN A 401 -19.26 -4.74 -4.70
C ASN A 401 -19.67 -6.12 -5.26
N GLN A 402 -19.85 -6.21 -6.58
CA GLN A 402 -20.15 -7.48 -7.26
C GLN A 402 -19.43 -7.55 -8.60
N TRP A 403 -18.85 -8.71 -8.91
CA TRP A 403 -18.21 -9.04 -10.19
C TRP A 403 -18.71 -10.39 -10.70
N THR A 404 -18.19 -10.85 -11.84
CA THR A 404 -18.72 -11.96 -12.64
C THR A 404 -18.96 -13.26 -11.86
N ASP A 405 -18.11 -13.59 -10.90
CA ASP A 405 -18.16 -14.84 -10.12
C ASP A 405 -18.04 -14.62 -8.60
N GLY A 406 -18.06 -13.36 -8.16
CA GLY A 406 -17.93 -13.04 -6.74
C GLY A 406 -18.52 -11.70 -6.33
N PHE A 407 -18.57 -11.50 -5.03
CA PHE A 407 -19.10 -10.30 -4.42
C PHE A 407 -18.45 -10.03 -3.08
N GLN A 408 -18.52 -8.78 -2.65
CA GLN A 408 -18.15 -8.31 -1.33
C GLN A 408 -19.40 -7.79 -0.63
N ALA A 409 -19.60 -8.19 0.61
CA ALA A 409 -20.69 -7.70 1.42
C ALA A 409 -20.28 -7.45 2.86
N THR A 410 -20.94 -6.46 3.47
CA THR A 410 -20.80 -6.09 4.87
C THR A 410 -22.11 -6.36 5.59
N VAL A 411 -22.02 -6.97 6.76
CA VAL A 411 -23.14 -7.21 7.67
C VAL A 411 -22.93 -6.36 8.92
N THR A 412 -23.93 -5.56 9.23
CA THR A 412 -23.99 -4.72 10.42
C THR A 412 -25.12 -5.22 11.29
N VAL A 413 -24.87 -5.52 12.56
CA VAL A 413 -25.89 -5.93 13.53
C VAL A 413 -25.84 -5.01 14.75
N THR A 414 -26.93 -4.30 15.00
CA THR A 414 -27.12 -3.52 16.23
C THR A 414 -27.82 -4.41 17.26
N THR A 415 -27.30 -4.44 18.49
CA THR A 415 -27.86 -5.22 19.60
C THR A 415 -28.45 -4.29 20.65
N ALA A 416 -29.63 -4.63 21.20
CA ALA A 416 -30.19 -3.89 22.33
C ALA A 416 -29.49 -4.25 23.66
N ASP A 417 -28.99 -5.48 23.78
CA ASP A 417 -28.35 -6.00 24.99
C ASP A 417 -26.82 -5.93 24.88
N ALA A 418 -26.13 -5.77 26.02
CA ALA A 418 -24.69 -5.95 26.09
C ALA A 418 -24.33 -7.44 25.90
N LEU A 419 -23.25 -7.71 25.16
CA LEU A 419 -22.81 -9.04 24.78
C LEU A 419 -21.35 -9.24 25.20
N ASP A 420 -21.06 -10.34 25.88
CA ASP A 420 -19.68 -10.79 26.15
C ASP A 420 -19.12 -11.65 24.99
N ASN A 421 -20.02 -12.12 24.12
CA ASN A 421 -19.71 -12.82 22.88
C ASN A 421 -20.91 -12.77 21.93
N TRP A 422 -20.66 -12.94 20.63
CA TRP A 422 -21.72 -12.94 19.64
C TRP A 422 -21.52 -13.96 18.51
N ARG A 423 -22.66 -14.41 18.01
CA ARG A 423 -22.79 -15.28 16.84
C ARG A 423 -23.92 -14.76 15.98
N VAL A 424 -23.59 -14.36 14.75
CA VAL A 424 -24.59 -13.93 13.77
C VAL A 424 -24.76 -15.04 12.74
N ALA A 425 -26.00 -15.43 12.45
CA ALA A 425 -26.26 -16.40 11.38
C ALA A 425 -27.34 -15.89 10.42
N TRP A 426 -27.19 -16.21 9.15
CA TRP A 426 -28.13 -15.86 8.07
C TRP A 426 -28.18 -16.97 7.01
N SER A 427 -29.14 -16.88 6.10
CA SER A 427 -29.31 -17.84 5.01
C SER A 427 -29.23 -17.17 3.65
N PHE A 428 -28.50 -17.82 2.73
CA PHE A 428 -28.44 -17.48 1.31
C PHE A 428 -29.55 -18.16 0.51
N ARG A 429 -29.97 -17.52 -0.60
CA ARG A 429 -31.08 -18.01 -1.43
C ARG A 429 -30.62 -18.80 -2.65
N ASP A 430 -29.52 -18.38 -3.26
CA ASP A 430 -29.11 -18.78 -4.61
C ASP A 430 -27.79 -19.58 -4.58
N GLY A 431 -27.54 -20.30 -3.49
CA GLY A 431 -26.36 -21.17 -3.36
C GLY A 431 -25.04 -20.44 -3.16
N GLN A 432 -25.07 -19.15 -2.78
CA GLN A 432 -23.86 -18.37 -2.54
C GLN A 432 -22.95 -19.01 -1.47
N LYS A 433 -21.64 -18.87 -1.65
CA LYS A 433 -20.62 -19.42 -0.75
C LYS A 433 -19.71 -18.32 -0.22
N VAL A 434 -19.50 -18.27 1.09
CA VAL A 434 -18.52 -17.37 1.69
C VAL A 434 -17.13 -17.99 1.57
N GLY A 435 -16.18 -17.25 0.98
CA GLY A 435 -14.79 -17.69 0.79
C GLY A 435 -13.83 -17.09 1.81
N GLN A 436 -13.92 -15.79 2.07
CA GLN A 436 -13.10 -15.10 3.07
C GLN A 436 -13.97 -14.17 3.91
N MET A 437 -13.64 -14.00 5.18
CA MET A 437 -14.33 -13.14 6.13
C MET A 437 -13.30 -12.38 6.97
N TRP A 438 -13.61 -11.14 7.32
CA TRP A 438 -12.83 -10.33 8.26
C TRP A 438 -13.74 -9.83 9.38
N ASP A 439 -13.14 -9.48 10.51
CA ASP A 439 -13.83 -9.13 11.76
C ASP A 439 -14.76 -10.23 12.32
N ALA A 440 -14.68 -11.43 11.75
CA ALA A 440 -15.39 -12.63 12.18
C ALA A 440 -14.76 -13.89 11.59
N SER A 441 -15.06 -15.03 12.21
CA SER A 441 -14.77 -16.36 11.66
C SER A 441 -16.03 -16.96 11.06
N VAL A 442 -15.91 -17.67 9.93
CA VAL A 442 -17.05 -18.21 9.18
C VAL A 442 -17.17 -19.72 9.30
N SER A 443 -18.39 -20.20 9.46
CA SER A 443 -18.79 -21.58 9.19
C SER A 443 -20.06 -21.58 8.34
N GLN A 444 -20.07 -22.33 7.24
CA GLN A 444 -21.23 -22.41 6.35
C GLN A 444 -21.65 -23.87 6.14
N SER A 445 -22.92 -24.16 6.39
CA SER A 445 -23.56 -25.45 6.11
C SER A 445 -24.75 -25.27 5.18
N GLY A 446 -24.67 -25.83 3.98
CA GLY A 446 -25.66 -25.59 2.92
C GLY A 446 -25.78 -24.10 2.59
N SER A 447 -26.99 -23.55 2.77
CA SER A 447 -27.31 -22.12 2.61
C SER A 447 -27.10 -21.29 3.87
N ARG A 448 -26.95 -21.92 5.05
CA ARG A 448 -26.84 -21.19 6.32
C ARG A 448 -25.38 -20.87 6.63
N VAL A 449 -25.11 -19.59 6.85
CA VAL A 449 -23.81 -19.06 7.26
C VAL A 449 -23.87 -18.65 8.72
N THR A 450 -22.81 -18.94 9.46
CA THR A 450 -22.61 -18.51 10.84
C THR A 450 -21.28 -17.77 10.94
N ALA A 451 -21.35 -16.50 11.35
CA ALA A 451 -20.22 -15.66 11.72
C ALA A 451 -20.07 -15.67 13.25
N THR A 452 -18.85 -15.89 13.73
CA THR A 452 -18.51 -15.85 15.16
C THR A 452 -17.43 -14.83 15.43
N ALA A 453 -17.54 -14.16 16.58
CA ALA A 453 -16.66 -13.07 16.98
C ALA A 453 -15.17 -13.44 16.96
N ALA A 454 -14.34 -12.51 16.48
CA ALA A 454 -12.90 -12.55 16.66
C ALA A 454 -12.53 -12.20 18.11
N ASP A 455 -11.33 -12.58 18.57
CA ASP A 455 -10.94 -12.38 19.99
C ASP A 455 -11.03 -10.91 20.44
N TYR A 456 -10.75 -9.96 19.55
CA TYR A 456 -10.71 -8.53 19.88
C TYR A 456 -12.08 -7.83 19.83
N ASN A 457 -13.13 -8.45 19.29
CA ASN A 457 -14.44 -7.82 19.10
C ASN A 457 -15.60 -8.61 19.72
N ARG A 458 -15.33 -9.50 20.68
CA ARG A 458 -16.35 -10.32 21.35
C ARG A 458 -17.29 -9.51 22.24
N ALA A 459 -16.74 -8.52 22.95
CA ALA A 459 -17.48 -7.68 23.85
C ALA A 459 -18.12 -6.51 23.10
N VAL A 460 -19.43 -6.35 23.22
CA VAL A 460 -20.22 -5.28 22.59
C VAL A 460 -21.13 -4.68 23.67
N PRO A 461 -21.06 -3.37 23.94
CA PRO A 461 -21.96 -2.74 24.91
C PRO A 461 -23.42 -2.79 24.42
N ALA A 462 -24.37 -2.55 25.33
CA ALA A 462 -25.77 -2.34 24.95
C ALA A 462 -25.88 -1.20 23.93
N ASP A 463 -26.81 -1.34 22.98
CA ASP A 463 -26.97 -0.45 21.80
C ASP A 463 -25.73 -0.38 20.90
N GLY A 464 -24.77 -1.29 21.09
CA GLY A 464 -23.55 -1.39 20.30
C GLY A 464 -23.78 -2.05 18.94
N THR A 465 -22.76 -1.94 18.07
CA THR A 465 -22.81 -2.42 16.69
C THR A 465 -21.70 -3.43 16.43
N ILE A 466 -22.09 -4.56 15.84
CA ILE A 466 -21.21 -5.58 15.30
C ILE A 466 -21.12 -5.35 13.80
N THR A 467 -19.92 -5.17 13.26
CA THR A 467 -19.70 -5.03 11.81
C THR A 467 -18.65 -6.03 11.37
N PHE A 468 -18.98 -6.83 10.36
CA PHE A 468 -18.03 -7.73 9.70
C PHE A 468 -18.33 -7.83 8.21
N GLY A 469 -17.32 -8.15 7.43
CA GLY A 469 -17.46 -8.28 5.98
C GLY A 469 -16.90 -9.57 5.45
N PHE A 470 -17.28 -9.91 4.22
CA PHE A 470 -16.85 -11.14 3.58
C PHE A 470 -16.82 -11.03 2.06
N LEU A 471 -15.96 -11.87 1.45
CA LEU A 471 -16.01 -12.17 0.01
C LEU A 471 -16.77 -13.48 -0.19
N GLY A 472 -17.75 -13.45 -1.08
CA GLY A 472 -18.52 -14.62 -1.48
C GLY A 472 -18.46 -14.88 -2.98
N SER A 473 -18.76 -16.11 -3.38
CA SER A 473 -19.02 -16.49 -4.76
C SER A 473 -20.51 -16.74 -4.97
N TRP A 474 -20.97 -16.50 -6.20
CA TRP A 474 -22.36 -16.67 -6.62
C TRP A 474 -22.40 -17.25 -8.04
N GLN A 475 -23.51 -17.90 -8.40
CA GLN A 475 -23.74 -18.41 -9.76
C GLN A 475 -25.15 -18.05 -10.21
N GLY A 476 -25.29 -17.39 -11.35
CA GLY A 476 -26.57 -17.07 -11.98
C GLY A 476 -27.34 -15.92 -11.30
N ARG A 477 -27.63 -16.00 -10.00
CA ARG A 477 -28.32 -14.95 -9.24
C ARG A 477 -27.67 -14.73 -7.87
N ASN A 478 -27.67 -13.49 -7.39
CA ASN A 478 -27.12 -13.11 -6.09
C ASN A 478 -28.18 -12.36 -5.26
N SER A 479 -29.25 -13.04 -4.85
CA SER A 479 -30.30 -12.42 -4.04
C SER A 479 -29.84 -12.20 -2.59
N SER A 480 -30.30 -11.09 -2.00
CA SER A 480 -29.96 -10.74 -0.62
C SER A 480 -30.32 -11.86 0.38
N PRO A 481 -29.48 -12.07 1.41
CA PRO A 481 -29.72 -13.05 2.45
C PRO A 481 -30.94 -12.71 3.31
N TYR A 482 -31.38 -13.68 4.09
CA TYR A 482 -32.54 -13.60 4.97
C TYR A 482 -32.32 -14.39 6.26
N ASP A 483 -33.28 -14.30 7.19
CA ASP A 483 -33.27 -15.04 8.46
C ASP A 483 -32.01 -14.75 9.31
N PHE A 484 -31.72 -13.45 9.49
CA PHE A 484 -30.65 -13.01 10.37
C PHE A 484 -31.00 -13.31 11.82
N THR A 485 -30.04 -13.87 12.55
CA THR A 485 -30.15 -14.16 13.98
C THR A 485 -28.89 -13.72 14.71
N LEU A 486 -29.04 -13.21 15.92
CA LEU A 486 -27.96 -12.90 16.85
C LEU A 486 -28.11 -13.80 18.08
N ASN A 487 -27.09 -14.62 18.36
CA ASN A 487 -27.09 -15.60 19.45
C ASN A 487 -28.34 -16.51 19.46
N GLY A 488 -28.88 -16.80 18.27
CA GLY A 488 -30.07 -17.63 18.08
C GLY A 488 -31.41 -16.89 18.16
N ARG A 489 -31.42 -15.59 18.47
CA ARG A 489 -32.62 -14.74 18.44
C ARG A 489 -32.76 -14.05 17.08
N ALA A 490 -33.98 -13.97 16.55
CA ALA A 490 -34.23 -13.33 15.25
C ALA A 490 -33.96 -11.82 15.30
N CYS A 491 -33.31 -11.31 14.26
CA CYS A 491 -33.10 -9.89 14.07
C CYS A 491 -34.17 -9.31 13.12
N GLY A 492 -34.56 -8.07 13.38
CA GLY A 492 -35.28 -7.26 12.42
C GLY A 492 -34.38 -6.95 11.22
N LYS A 493 -34.99 -6.76 10.05
CA LYS A 493 -34.28 -6.27 8.87
C LYS A 493 -34.45 -4.75 8.81
N SER A 494 -33.32 -4.05 8.69
CA SER A 494 -33.29 -2.63 8.28
C SER A 494 -33.24 -2.53 6.77
#